data_AF-A0A316P1K1-F1
#
_entry.id   AF-A0A316P1K1-F1
#
_cell.length_a   1.000
_cell.length_b   1.000
_cell.length_c   1.000
_cell.angle_alpha   90.00
_cell.angle_beta   90.00
_cell.angle_gamma   90.00
#
_symmetry.space_group_name_H-M   'P 1'
#
loop_
_entity.id
_entity.type
_entity.pdbx_description
1 polymer ?
#
loop_
_entity_poly.entity_id
_entity_poly.type
_entity_poly.pdbx_seq_one_letter_code
_entity_poly.pdbx_strand_id
1 'polypeptide(L)'
;MKNLTLSTILLASVLVLSGCGQKEVQNPQPVQQQQTVNPVNTASTQLVENMKFALNKNWEIVDTNKIYVTKSKDFENAYFIGTLVKNGSQIYNCIWFSNSETMNGDTMSANDYAIQASSMVDGRKSQAAISQSDDGYSRINQKLIVDMNNKIN
;
A
#
# COMPACT_ATOMS: atom_id res chain seq x y z
N MET A 1 -48.51 -25.78 32.30
CA MET A 1 -48.26 -25.71 33.76
C MET A 1 -46.79 -25.45 33.98
N LYS A 2 -46.48 -24.50 34.86
CA LYS A 2 -45.13 -24.16 35.33
C LYS A 2 -44.44 -25.42 35.85
N ASN A 3 -43.11 -25.50 35.74
CA ASN A 3 -42.25 -25.72 36.89
C ASN A 3 -40.79 -25.38 36.56
N LEU A 4 -40.35 -24.33 37.24
CA LEU A 4 -38.98 -23.89 37.44
C LEU A 4 -38.34 -24.86 38.43
N THR A 5 -37.17 -25.42 38.15
CA THR A 5 -36.29 -25.95 39.21
C THR A 5 -34.85 -25.57 38.92
N LEU A 6 -34.45 -24.53 39.63
CA LEU A 6 -33.08 -24.17 39.97
C LEU A 6 -32.47 -25.31 40.79
N SER A 7 -31.25 -25.74 40.46
CA SER A 7 -30.46 -26.61 41.34
C SER A 7 -29.01 -26.21 41.26
N THR A 8 -28.64 -25.35 42.22
CA THR A 8 -27.26 -25.06 42.60
C THR A 8 -26.75 -26.26 43.40
N ILE A 9 -25.67 -26.89 42.96
CA ILE A 9 -24.85 -27.78 43.80
C ILE A 9 -23.43 -27.21 43.84
N LEU A 10 -23.00 -26.94 45.06
CA LEU A 10 -21.68 -26.48 45.49
C LEU A 10 -20.82 -27.71 45.89
N LEU A 11 -19.50 -27.50 46.01
CA LEU A 11 -18.43 -28.37 46.55
C LEU A 11 -17.76 -29.33 45.54
N ALA A 12 -16.44 -29.53 45.53
CA ALA A 12 -15.33 -28.94 46.28
C ALA A 12 -14.02 -29.19 45.51
N SER A 13 -13.06 -28.31 45.79
CA SER A 13 -11.62 -28.39 45.57
C SER A 13 -11.01 -29.77 45.29
N VAL A 14 -10.29 -29.86 44.16
CA VAL A 14 -9.11 -30.72 44.05
C VAL A 14 -7.89 -29.81 43.94
N LEU A 15 -7.20 -29.65 45.07
CA LEU A 15 -5.81 -29.19 45.12
C LEU A 15 -4.93 -30.29 44.52
N VAL A 16 -4.39 -30.07 43.33
CA VAL A 16 -3.22 -30.82 42.85
C VAL A 16 -2.03 -29.87 42.85
N LEU A 17 -1.33 -29.82 43.98
CA LEU A 17 0.07 -29.39 44.05
C LEU A 17 0.91 -30.64 43.85
N SER A 18 1.51 -30.81 42.67
CA SER A 18 2.78 -31.50 42.49
C SER A 18 3.22 -31.51 41.02
N GLY A 19 4.44 -31.06 40.77
CA GLY A 19 5.26 -31.66 39.72
C GLY A 19 5.55 -30.80 38.49
N CYS A 20 6.59 -29.98 38.62
CA CYS A 20 7.66 -29.79 37.63
C CYS A 20 7.29 -29.58 36.15
N GLY A 21 7.41 -28.32 35.71
CA GLY A 21 8.06 -28.00 34.44
C GLY A 21 7.28 -28.31 33.17
N GLN A 22 6.28 -27.48 32.87
CA GLN A 22 5.95 -27.17 31.49
C GLN A 22 5.88 -25.65 31.36
N LYS A 23 6.71 -25.11 30.48
CA LYS A 23 6.66 -23.71 30.05
C LYS A 23 5.21 -23.42 29.67
N GLU A 24 4.58 -22.47 30.36
CA GLU A 24 3.37 -21.85 29.85
C GLU A 24 3.68 -21.35 28.45
N VAL A 25 3.07 -21.99 27.45
CA VAL A 25 2.93 -21.39 26.14
C VAL A 25 1.98 -20.22 26.37
N GLN A 26 2.56 -19.08 26.70
CA GLN A 26 1.91 -17.78 26.53
C GLN A 26 1.41 -17.78 25.10
N ASN A 27 0.10 -17.90 24.93
CA ASN A 27 -0.54 -17.61 23.66
C ASN A 27 -0.17 -16.15 23.35
N PRO A 28 0.69 -15.87 22.36
CA PRO A 28 0.97 -14.49 22.02
C PRO A 28 -0.35 -13.93 21.51
N GLN A 29 -0.93 -12.95 22.22
CA GLN A 29 -1.85 -12.03 21.55
C GLN A 29 -1.11 -11.54 20.30
N PRO A 30 -1.77 -11.48 19.13
CA PRO A 30 -1.12 -10.97 17.94
C PRO A 30 -0.64 -9.56 18.29
N VAL A 31 0.68 -9.40 18.32
CA VAL A 31 1.31 -8.09 18.38
C VAL A 31 0.71 -7.36 17.19
N GLN A 32 -0.19 -6.40 17.45
CA GLN A 32 -0.55 -5.41 16.46
C GLN A 32 0.75 -4.68 16.19
N GLN A 33 1.51 -5.16 15.20
CA GLN A 33 2.56 -4.37 14.60
C GLN A 33 1.83 -3.10 14.16
N GLN A 34 2.04 -2.01 14.87
CA GLN A 34 1.79 -0.68 14.32
C GLN A 34 2.70 -0.60 13.10
N GLN A 35 2.17 -1.04 11.95
CA GLN A 35 2.83 -0.89 10.68
C GLN A 35 3.00 0.61 10.50
N THR A 36 4.25 1.07 10.65
CA THR A 36 4.66 2.41 10.28
C THR A 36 4.28 2.60 8.82
N VAL A 37 3.19 3.32 8.59
CA VAL A 37 2.68 3.60 7.25
C VAL A 37 3.72 4.44 6.53
N ASN A 38 4.27 3.95 5.42
CA ASN A 38 5.20 4.74 4.61
C ASN A 38 4.49 6.02 4.13
N PRO A 39 5.07 7.21 4.35
CA PRO A 39 4.44 8.45 3.93
C PRO A 39 4.39 8.55 2.39
N VAL A 40 3.51 9.42 1.91
CA VAL A 40 3.53 9.90 0.52
C VAL A 40 4.42 11.13 0.47
N ASN A 41 5.50 11.06 -0.29
CA ASN A 41 6.47 12.14 -0.44
C ASN A 41 6.33 12.79 -1.82
N THR A 42 6.74 14.05 -1.93
CA THR A 42 6.98 14.67 -3.24
C THR A 42 8.25 14.07 -3.86
N ALA A 43 8.21 13.85 -5.17
CA ALA A 43 9.31 13.31 -5.95
C ALA A 43 10.58 14.18 -5.87
N SER A 44 11.74 13.53 -5.92
CA SER A 44 13.02 14.20 -6.10
C SER A 44 13.15 14.79 -7.51
N THR A 45 13.98 15.81 -7.69
CA THR A 45 14.26 16.41 -9.01
C THR A 45 14.65 15.37 -10.06
N GLN A 46 15.45 14.36 -9.67
CA GLN A 46 15.85 13.30 -10.58
C GLN A 46 14.66 12.46 -11.07
N LEU A 47 13.75 12.09 -10.16
CA LEU A 47 12.55 11.34 -10.54
C LEU A 47 11.65 12.19 -11.46
N VAL A 48 11.51 13.49 -11.18
CA VAL A 48 10.74 14.42 -12.02
C VAL A 48 11.29 14.46 -13.45
N GLU A 49 12.60 14.57 -13.61
CA GLU A 49 13.22 14.58 -14.95
C GLU A 49 13.02 13.25 -15.67
N ASN A 50 13.25 12.12 -14.99
CA ASN A 50 13.03 10.80 -15.57
C ASN A 50 11.58 10.59 -16.03
N MET A 51 10.61 11.06 -15.24
CA MET A 51 9.19 11.01 -15.56
C MET A 51 8.85 11.77 -16.84
N LYS A 52 9.45 12.95 -17.07
CA LYS A 52 9.20 13.73 -18.29
C LYS A 52 9.64 12.99 -19.55
N PHE A 53 10.75 12.24 -19.49
CA PHE A 53 11.25 11.46 -20.63
C PHE A 53 10.49 10.14 -20.84
N ALA A 54 9.87 9.59 -19.80
CA ALA A 54 9.16 8.32 -19.87
C ALA A 54 7.73 8.43 -20.45
N LEU A 55 7.16 9.63 -20.49
CA LEU A 55 5.82 9.85 -21.05
C LEU A 55 5.78 9.67 -22.57
N ASN A 56 4.70 9.07 -23.05
CA ASN A 56 4.40 9.01 -24.47
C ASN A 56 4.23 10.43 -25.06
N LYS A 57 4.59 10.62 -26.33
CA LYS A 57 4.73 11.93 -27.02
C LYS A 57 3.54 12.92 -26.90
N ASN A 58 2.34 12.45 -26.55
CA ASN A 58 1.12 13.27 -26.42
C ASN A 58 0.65 13.47 -24.97
N TRP A 59 1.46 13.04 -24.01
CA TRP A 59 1.14 13.12 -22.59
C TRP A 59 2.06 14.12 -21.91
N GLU A 60 1.48 14.92 -21.02
CA GLU A 60 2.22 15.93 -20.27
C GLU A 60 1.85 15.87 -18.79
N ILE A 61 2.84 16.07 -17.91
CA ILE A 61 2.60 16.22 -16.48
C ILE A 61 1.92 17.57 -16.23
N VAL A 62 0.80 17.56 -15.51
CA VAL A 62 0.01 18.78 -15.22
C VAL A 62 0.76 19.74 -14.29
N ASP A 63 1.46 19.20 -13.30
CA ASP A 63 2.24 19.97 -12.32
C ASP A 63 3.42 19.12 -11.83
N THR A 64 4.64 19.52 -12.18
CA THR A 64 5.86 18.79 -11.83
C THR A 64 6.16 18.83 -10.33
N ASN A 65 5.56 19.74 -9.56
CA ASN A 65 5.67 19.77 -8.11
C ASN A 65 4.71 18.79 -7.43
N LYS A 66 3.80 18.18 -8.20
CA LYS A 66 2.80 17.21 -7.75
C LYS A 66 3.03 15.84 -8.37
N ILE A 67 4.29 15.42 -8.34
CA ILE A 67 4.67 14.03 -8.60
C ILE A 67 4.95 13.42 -7.23
N TYR A 68 4.27 12.32 -6.94
CA TYR A 68 4.30 11.68 -5.63
C TYR A 68 4.96 10.32 -5.72
N VAL A 69 5.62 9.93 -4.63
CA VAL A 69 6.20 8.60 -4.47
C VAL A 69 5.91 8.06 -3.07
N THR A 70 5.63 6.76 -2.98
CA THR A 70 5.54 6.05 -1.70
C THR A 70 6.04 4.61 -1.87
N LYS A 71 6.70 4.07 -0.86
CA LYS A 71 7.13 2.68 -0.85
C LYS A 71 5.98 1.78 -0.39
N SER A 72 5.74 0.68 -1.09
CA SER A 72 4.82 -0.37 -0.60
C SER A 72 5.31 -0.88 0.75
N LYS A 73 4.38 -1.23 1.64
CA LYS A 73 4.75 -1.99 2.85
C LYS A 73 4.87 -3.49 2.56
N ASP A 74 4.14 -3.96 1.56
CA ASP A 74 3.92 -5.38 1.25
C ASP A 74 5.02 -5.95 0.33
N PHE A 75 5.84 -5.08 -0.26
CA PHE A 75 6.88 -5.43 -1.23
C PHE A 75 8.24 -4.78 -0.89
N GLU A 76 9.36 -5.48 -1.15
CA GLU A 76 10.70 -5.04 -0.71
C GLU A 76 11.25 -3.88 -1.51
N ASN A 77 11.10 -3.98 -2.82
CA ASN A 77 11.69 -3.07 -3.81
C ASN A 77 10.56 -2.62 -4.72
N ALA A 78 9.69 -1.78 -4.16
CA ALA A 78 8.39 -1.48 -4.71
C ALA A 78 7.97 -0.07 -4.32
N TYR A 79 7.97 0.80 -5.31
CA TYR A 79 7.63 2.19 -5.19
C TYR A 79 6.44 2.45 -6.10
N PHE A 80 5.39 3.03 -5.53
CA PHE A 80 4.32 3.62 -6.32
C PHE A 80 4.71 5.05 -6.61
N ILE A 81 4.57 5.43 -7.87
CA ILE A 81 4.81 6.79 -8.35
C ILE A 81 3.52 7.25 -8.99
N GLY A 82 3.04 8.46 -8.69
CA GLY A 82 1.83 8.95 -9.32
C GLY A 82 1.78 10.46 -9.46
N THR A 83 1.09 10.90 -10.51
CA THR A 83 0.88 12.31 -10.82
C THR A 83 -0.38 12.48 -11.66
N LEU A 84 -0.80 13.74 -11.84
CA LEU A 84 -1.81 14.08 -12.83
C LEU A 84 -1.13 14.34 -14.16
N VAL A 85 -1.61 13.68 -15.20
CA VAL A 85 -1.18 13.93 -16.57
C VAL A 85 -2.35 14.45 -17.40
N LYS A 86 -2.05 15.08 -18.53
CA LYS A 86 -3.04 15.46 -19.54
C LYS A 86 -2.69 14.86 -20.89
N ASN A 87 -3.72 14.55 -21.66
CA ASN A 87 -3.63 14.23 -23.08
C ASN A 87 -4.74 15.01 -23.79
N GLY A 88 -4.35 16.00 -24.60
CA GLY A 88 -5.28 17.01 -25.11
C GLY A 88 -5.94 17.80 -23.97
N SER A 89 -7.27 17.83 -23.95
CA SER A 89 -8.06 18.55 -22.93
C SER A 89 -8.45 17.70 -21.71
N GLN A 90 -8.07 16.42 -21.68
CA GLN A 90 -8.47 15.49 -20.62
C GLN A 90 -7.32 15.31 -19.62
N ILE A 91 -7.67 15.25 -18.33
CA ILE A 91 -6.74 15.04 -17.23
C ILE A 91 -7.00 13.66 -16.61
N TYR A 92 -5.94 12.93 -16.33
CA TYR A 92 -5.96 11.57 -15.81
C TYR A 92 -5.12 11.45 -14.54
N ASN A 93 -5.53 10.60 -13.61
CA ASN A 93 -4.73 10.18 -12.46
C ASN A 93 -3.89 8.95 -12.83
N CYS A 94 -2.58 9.15 -13.01
CA CYS A 94 -1.68 8.04 -13.32
C CYS A 94 -0.91 7.57 -12.10
N ILE A 95 -0.79 6.26 -11.96
CA ILE A 95 -0.02 5.57 -10.96
C ILE A 95 0.75 4.44 -11.64
N TRP A 96 2.05 4.41 -11.38
CA TRP A 96 2.98 3.40 -11.85
C TRP A 96 3.65 2.71 -10.67
N PHE A 97 4.17 1.55 -10.96
CA PHE A 97 4.97 0.75 -10.07
C PHE A 97 6.42 0.69 -10.59
N SER A 98 7.39 0.91 -9.71
CA SER A 98 8.81 0.82 -10.01
C SER A 98 9.54 0.07 -8.90
N ASN A 99 10.57 -0.69 -9.24
CA ASN A 99 11.46 -1.28 -8.24
C ASN A 99 12.51 -0.30 -7.69
N SER A 100 12.50 0.93 -8.18
CA SER A 100 13.39 2.03 -7.77
C SER A 100 12.61 3.31 -7.49
N GLU A 101 13.02 4.03 -6.45
CA GLU A 101 12.46 5.35 -6.10
C GLU A 101 12.71 6.40 -7.18
N THR A 102 13.71 6.21 -8.05
CA THR A 102 14.05 7.16 -9.12
C THR A 102 13.52 6.74 -10.49
N MET A 103 12.83 5.61 -10.59
CA MET A 103 12.35 5.05 -11.87
C MET A 103 13.48 4.69 -12.86
N ASN A 104 14.70 4.45 -12.36
CA ASN A 104 15.84 3.95 -13.16
C ASN A 104 15.81 2.42 -13.36
N GLY A 105 14.75 1.75 -12.91
CA GLY A 105 14.57 0.30 -13.05
C GLY A 105 13.32 -0.02 -13.84
N ASP A 106 12.90 -1.28 -13.83
CA ASP A 106 11.69 -1.66 -14.53
C ASP A 106 10.47 -0.93 -13.97
N THR A 107 9.63 -0.43 -14.87
CA THR A 107 8.43 0.34 -14.51
C THR A 107 7.21 -0.25 -15.18
N MET A 108 6.25 -0.68 -14.35
CA MET A 108 4.98 -1.21 -14.79
C MET A 108 3.86 -0.20 -14.55
N SER A 109 2.89 -0.19 -15.44
CA SER A 109 1.65 0.52 -15.20
C SER A 109 0.82 -0.14 -14.10
N ALA A 110 0.37 0.65 -13.11
CA ALA A 110 -0.61 0.20 -12.14
C ALA A 110 -2.06 0.56 -12.55
N ASN A 111 -2.24 1.64 -13.34
CA ASN A 111 -3.55 2.04 -13.85
C ASN A 111 -3.56 2.81 -15.20
N ASP A 112 -2.43 3.04 -15.87
CA ASP A 112 -2.37 3.91 -17.07
C ASP A 112 -1.34 3.53 -18.17
N TYR A 113 -1.68 3.77 -19.42
CA TYR A 113 -0.84 3.62 -20.62
C TYR A 113 0.00 4.87 -20.96
N ALA A 114 0.02 5.90 -20.10
CA ALA A 114 0.73 7.16 -20.36
C ALA A 114 2.26 7.03 -20.47
N ILE A 115 2.87 5.98 -19.90
CA ILE A 115 4.29 5.68 -20.07
C ILE A 115 4.48 4.47 -20.99
N GLN A 116 5.64 4.40 -21.62
CA GLN A 116 6.11 3.18 -22.28
C GLN A 116 6.61 2.22 -21.18
N ALA A 117 5.75 1.29 -20.75
CA ALA A 117 6.13 0.31 -19.72
C ALA A 117 7.26 -0.59 -20.22
N SER A 118 8.28 -0.82 -19.40
CA SER A 118 9.25 -1.91 -19.60
C SER A 118 8.73 -3.18 -18.94
N SER A 119 9.39 -4.30 -19.27
CA SER A 119 9.07 -5.67 -18.82
C SER A 119 8.63 -5.80 -17.36
N MET A 120 7.83 -6.85 -17.09
CA MET A 120 7.27 -7.12 -15.76
C MET A 120 8.36 -7.20 -14.68
N VAL A 121 8.28 -6.33 -13.67
CA VAL A 121 9.18 -6.38 -12.53
C VAL A 121 8.63 -7.37 -11.50
N ASP A 122 9.37 -8.43 -11.19
CA ASP A 122 9.06 -9.26 -10.02
C ASP A 122 9.82 -8.72 -8.80
N GLY A 123 9.20 -7.79 -8.07
CA GLY A 123 9.72 -7.20 -6.84
C GLY A 123 9.08 -7.77 -5.56
N ARG A 124 8.46 -8.95 -5.63
CA ARG A 124 7.52 -9.39 -4.59
C ARG A 124 8.18 -10.10 -3.40
N LYS A 125 7.76 -9.79 -2.17
CA LYS A 125 8.03 -10.60 -0.96
C LYS A 125 7.07 -11.78 -0.79
N SER A 126 5.97 -11.78 -1.54
CA SER A 126 4.90 -12.78 -1.47
C SER A 126 4.37 -13.10 -2.87
N GLN A 127 3.56 -14.14 -3.01
CA GLN A 127 2.95 -14.51 -4.30
C GLN A 127 1.85 -13.54 -4.76
N ALA A 128 1.44 -12.57 -3.93
CA ALA A 128 0.38 -11.63 -4.26
C ALA A 128 0.80 -10.71 -5.42
N ALA A 129 -0.04 -10.61 -6.45
CA ALA A 129 0.14 -9.63 -7.52
C ALA A 129 -0.09 -8.21 -6.97
N ILE A 130 0.68 -7.24 -7.47
CA ILE A 130 0.40 -5.82 -7.22
C ILE A 130 -0.97 -5.51 -7.80
N SER A 131 -1.83 -4.88 -7.00
CA SER A 131 -3.16 -4.47 -7.43
C SER A 131 -3.54 -3.15 -6.78
N GLN A 132 -4.70 -2.62 -7.14
CA GLN A 132 -5.23 -1.38 -6.57
C GLN A 132 -5.53 -1.48 -5.07
N SER A 133 -5.55 -2.69 -4.49
CA SER A 133 -5.70 -2.90 -3.05
C SER A 133 -4.39 -2.77 -2.27
N ASP A 134 -3.25 -2.57 -2.93
CA ASP A 134 -1.98 -2.28 -2.27
C ASP A 134 -2.07 -0.93 -1.53
N ASP A 135 -1.48 -0.89 -0.34
CA ASP A 135 -1.53 0.25 0.55
C ASP A 135 -0.89 1.51 -0.06
N GLY A 136 0.21 1.35 -0.80
CA GLY A 136 0.91 2.39 -1.52
C GLY A 136 0.07 2.95 -2.68
N TYR A 137 -0.60 2.08 -3.46
CA TYR A 137 -1.51 2.52 -4.51
C TYR A 137 -2.65 3.37 -3.93
N SER A 138 -3.33 2.88 -2.89
CA SER A 138 -4.46 3.57 -2.28
C SER A 138 -4.07 4.97 -1.78
N ARG A 139 -2.91 5.11 -1.15
CA ARG A 139 -2.44 6.40 -0.62
C ARG A 139 -2.14 7.42 -1.72
N ILE A 140 -1.45 7.01 -2.79
CA ILE A 140 -1.20 7.89 -3.92
C ILE A 140 -2.51 8.26 -4.61
N ASN A 141 -3.40 7.30 -4.82
CA ASN A 141 -4.68 7.57 -5.47
C ASN A 141 -5.51 8.60 -4.68
N GLN A 142 -5.58 8.48 -3.35
CA GLN A 142 -6.23 9.47 -2.49
C GLN A 142 -5.61 10.87 -2.66
N LYS A 143 -4.27 10.96 -2.70
CA LYS A 143 -3.58 12.24 -2.91
C LYS A 143 -3.93 12.86 -4.27
N LEU A 144 -3.93 12.06 -5.34
CA LEU A 144 -4.25 12.51 -6.69
C LEU A 144 -5.71 12.93 -6.86
N ILE A 145 -6.66 12.24 -6.21
CA ILE A 145 -8.08 12.64 -6.21
C ILE A 145 -8.25 14.03 -5.60
N VAL A 146 -7.57 14.31 -4.48
CA VAL A 146 -7.59 15.63 -3.84
C VAL A 146 -7.05 16.70 -4.79
N ASP A 147 -5.92 16.44 -5.46
CA ASP A 147 -5.34 17.40 -6.40
C ASP A 147 -6.19 17.60 -7.66
N MET A 148 -6.83 16.56 -8.16
CA MET A 148 -7.73 16.64 -9.31
C MET A 148 -8.96 17.50 -9.00
N ASN A 149 -9.58 17.28 -7.84
CA ASN A 149 -10.72 18.10 -7.39
C ASN A 149 -10.34 19.57 -7.20
N ASN A 150 -9.12 19.85 -6.73
CA ASN A 150 -8.61 21.22 -6.57
C ASN A 150 -8.20 21.90 -7.88
N LYS A 151 -8.11 21.17 -9.00
CA LYS A 151 -7.81 21.71 -10.33
C LYS A 151 -9.08 22.00 -11.15
N ILE A 152 -10.21 21.40 -10.78
CA ILE A 152 -11.51 21.56 -11.43
C ILE A 152 -12.28 22.76 -10.85
N ASN A 153 -11.92 23.22 -9.65
CA ASN A 153 -12.44 24.43 -8.99
C ASN A 153 -11.54 25.64 -9.24
#